data_AF-Q5JET5-F1
#
_entry.id   AF-Q5JET5-F1
#
_cell.length_a   1.000
_cell.length_b   1.000
_cell.length_c   1.000
_cell.angle_alpha   90.00
_cell.angle_beta   90.00
_cell.angle_gamma   90.00
#
_symmetry.space_group_name_H-M   'P 1'
#
loop_
_entity.id
_entity.type
_entity.pdbx_description
1 polymer ?
#
loop_
_entity_poly.entity_id
_entity_poly.type
_entity_poly.pdbx_seq_one_letter_code
_entity_poly.pdbx_strand_id
1 'polypeptide(L)'
;MGSELIRILKEKHSFLSVMLESIERAISNIEEGKNPEEVYYALTTFLGEFPTKAMLQKLADEKGLGIKVKDKESAIEVIKRLSG
;
A
#
# COMPACT_ATOMS: atom_id res chain seq x y z
N MET A 1 -5.54 17.50 26.78
CA MET A 1 -4.50 17.25 25.75
C MET A 1 -4.47 15.80 25.29
N GLY A 2 -4.19 14.80 26.14
CA GLY A 2 -4.21 13.38 25.72
C GLY A 2 -5.60 12.85 25.31
N SER A 3 -6.66 13.33 25.96
CA SER A 3 -8.05 13.03 25.60
C SER A 3 -8.47 13.62 24.25
N GLU A 4 -7.94 14.80 23.90
CA GLU A 4 -8.11 15.44 22.58
C GLU A 4 -7.42 14.62 21.49
N LEU A 5 -6.20 14.13 21.76
CA LEU A 5 -5.44 13.29 20.83
C LEU A 5 -6.15 11.96 20.56
N ILE A 6 -6.70 11.32 21.61
CA ILE A 6 -7.48 10.08 21.47
C ILE A 6 -8.82 10.33 20.77
N ARG A 7 -9.47 11.48 21.00
CA ARG A 7 -10.67 11.87 20.24
C ARG A 7 -10.37 12.10 18.76
N ILE A 8 -9.28 12.79 18.44
CA ILE A 8 -8.78 12.98 17.07
C ILE A 8 -8.39 11.64 16.45
N LEU A 9 -7.77 10.73 17.20
CA LEU A 9 -7.44 9.37 16.74
C LEU A 9 -8.69 8.51 16.54
N LYS A 10 -9.75 8.68 17.34
CA LYS A 10 -11.07 8.02 17.21
C LYS A 10 -11.91 8.60 16.06
N GLU A 11 -11.87 9.91 15.82
CA GLU A 11 -12.39 10.50 14.58
C GLU A 11 -11.57 10.01 13.38
N LYS A 12 -10.26 9.84 13.54
CA LYS A 12 -9.40 9.18 12.55
C LYS A 12 -9.61 7.67 12.44
N HIS A 13 -10.37 6.99 13.30
CA HIS A 13 -10.68 5.58 13.04
C HIS A 13 -11.59 5.45 11.81
N SER A 14 -12.43 6.45 11.50
CA SER A 14 -13.12 6.50 10.20
C SER A 14 -12.13 6.78 9.06
N PHE A 15 -11.14 7.67 9.27
CA PHE A 15 -10.08 7.94 8.30
C PHE A 15 -9.19 6.71 8.04
N LEU A 16 -8.80 6.00 9.10
CA LEU A 16 -8.05 4.75 9.03
C LEU A 16 -8.90 3.66 8.37
N SER A 17 -10.19 3.56 8.66
CA SER A 17 -11.10 2.67 7.94
C SER A 17 -11.22 3.03 6.46
N VAL A 18 -11.36 4.30 6.09
CA VAL A 18 -11.40 4.74 4.68
C VAL A 18 -10.07 4.46 3.98
N MET A 19 -8.94 4.70 4.66
CA MET A 19 -7.62 4.38 4.15
C MET A 19 -7.45 2.87 3.97
N LEU A 20 -7.91 2.07 4.95
CA LEU A 20 -7.89 0.61 4.89
C LEU A 20 -8.81 0.09 3.77
N GLU A 21 -10.00 0.65 3.58
CA GLU A 21 -10.90 0.32 2.46
C GLU A 21 -10.28 0.68 1.10
N SER A 22 -9.57 1.82 1.00
CA SER A 22 -8.84 2.19 -0.21
C SER A 22 -7.66 1.25 -0.48
N ILE A 23 -6.95 0.82 0.57
CA ILE A 23 -5.88 -0.17 0.48
C ILE A 23 -6.47 -1.54 0.10
N GLU A 24 -7.59 -1.95 0.69
CA GLU A 24 -8.32 -3.17 0.35
C GLU A 24 -8.75 -3.14 -1.11
N ARG A 25 -9.32 -2.03 -1.62
CA ARG A 25 -9.62 -1.90 -3.05
C ARG A 25 -8.37 -1.98 -3.92
N ALA A 26 -7.26 -1.38 -3.50
CA ALA A 26 -5.99 -1.48 -4.23
C ALA A 26 -5.48 -2.92 -4.25
N ILE A 27 -5.61 -3.67 -3.15
CA ILE A 27 -5.24 -5.09 -3.05
C ILE A 27 -6.18 -5.97 -3.89
N SER A 28 -7.50 -5.77 -3.84
CA SER A 28 -8.44 -6.49 -4.71
C SER A 28 -8.15 -6.22 -6.19
N ASN A 29 -7.71 -5.00 -6.55
CA ASN A 29 -7.25 -4.70 -7.90
C ASN A 29 -5.99 -5.50 -8.29
N ILE A 30 -5.07 -5.74 -7.34
CA ILE A 30 -3.89 -6.61 -7.54
C ILE A 30 -4.33 -8.05 -7.80
N GLU A 31 -5.25 -8.57 -6.98
CA GLU A 31 -5.74 -9.96 -7.08
C GLU A 31 -6.57 -10.20 -8.35
N GLU A 32 -7.29 -9.20 -8.85
CA GLU A 32 -8.06 -9.27 -10.09
C GLU A 32 -7.20 -9.12 -11.37
N GLY A 33 -5.87 -9.00 -11.24
CA GLY A 33 -4.97 -8.87 -12.39
C GLY A 33 -5.08 -7.52 -13.12
N LYS A 34 -5.50 -6.45 -12.42
CA LYS A 34 -5.53 -5.10 -12.98
C LYS A 34 -4.13 -4.53 -13.15
N ASN A 35 -4.03 -3.43 -13.92
CA ASN A 35 -2.77 -2.80 -14.30
C ASN A 35 -1.90 -2.48 -13.04
N PRO A 36 -0.71 -3.09 -12.90
CA PRO A 36 0.21 -2.87 -11.79
C PRO A 36 0.61 -1.40 -11.57
N GLU A 37 0.59 -0.59 -12.64
CA GLU A 37 0.86 0.85 -12.55
C GLU A 37 -0.26 1.61 -11.85
N GLU A 38 -1.52 1.24 -12.11
CA GLU A 38 -2.68 1.85 -11.47
C GLU A 38 -2.74 1.50 -9.98
N VAL A 39 -2.38 0.26 -9.65
CA VAL A 39 -2.20 -0.19 -8.27
C VAL A 39 -1.13 0.66 -7.58
N TYR A 40 0.06 0.77 -8.18
CA TYR A 40 1.14 1.56 -7.60
C TYR A 40 0.72 3.01 -7.36
N TYR A 41 0.05 3.61 -8.35
CA TYR A 41 -0.47 4.97 -8.24
C TYR A 41 -1.50 5.13 -7.13
N ALA A 42 -2.44 4.19 -6.99
CA ALA A 42 -3.41 4.20 -5.90
C ALA A 42 -2.70 4.12 -4.53
N LEU A 43 -1.79 3.16 -4.36
CA LEU A 43 -1.04 2.98 -3.12
C LEU A 43 -0.25 4.24 -2.74
N THR A 44 0.50 4.84 -3.67
CA THR A 44 1.28 6.05 -3.38
C THR A 44 0.41 7.28 -3.16
N THR A 45 -0.78 7.35 -3.77
CA THR A 45 -1.76 8.42 -3.52
C THR A 45 -2.28 8.38 -2.09
N PHE A 46 -2.58 7.19 -1.56
CA PHE A 46 -3.15 7.05 -0.22
C PHE A 46 -2.07 6.98 0.88
N LEU A 47 -1.05 6.14 0.70
CA LEU A 47 -0.02 5.88 1.71
C LEU A 47 1.16 6.86 1.63
N GLY A 48 1.37 7.49 0.47
CA GLY A 48 2.60 8.19 0.12
C GLY A 48 3.67 7.26 -0.49
N GLU A 49 4.58 7.84 -1.26
CA GLU A 49 5.65 7.12 -1.96
C GLU A 49 6.53 6.26 -1.03
N PHE A 50 7.00 6.86 0.07
CA PHE A 50 7.92 6.18 0.99
C PHE A 50 7.26 5.01 1.74
N PRO A 51 6.08 5.17 2.37
CA PRO A 51 5.39 4.05 3.01
C PRO A 51 5.00 2.94 2.03
N THR A 52 4.57 3.27 0.82
CA THR A 52 4.27 2.27 -0.22
C THR A 52 5.51 1.44 -0.57
N LYS A 53 6.66 2.07 -0.80
CA LYS A 53 7.91 1.34 -1.10
C LYS A 53 8.35 0.45 0.07
N ALA A 54 8.25 0.93 1.31
CA ALA A 54 8.59 0.14 2.49
C ALA A 54 7.67 -1.08 2.66
N MET A 55 6.37 -0.91 2.39
CA MET A 55 5.40 -2.01 2.39
C MET A 55 5.73 -3.03 1.30
N LEU A 56 5.95 -2.59 0.06
CA LEU A 56 6.28 -3.47 -1.05
C LEU A 56 7.62 -4.19 -0.84
N GLN A 57 8.62 -3.55 -0.22
CA GLN A 57 9.87 -4.21 0.14
C GLN A 57 9.61 -5.36 1.11
N LYS A 58 8.83 -5.14 2.18
CA LYS A 58 8.49 -6.20 3.14
C LYS A 58 7.77 -7.37 2.47
N LEU A 59 6.80 -7.09 1.60
CA LEU A 59 6.08 -8.12 0.86
C LEU A 59 7.01 -8.92 -0.07
N ALA A 60 7.94 -8.23 -0.75
CA ALA A 60 8.93 -8.89 -1.59
C ALA A 60 9.88 -9.79 -0.80
N ASP A 61 10.29 -9.35 0.39
CA ASP A 61 11.14 -10.13 1.30
C ASP A 61 10.38 -11.36 1.83
N GLU A 62 9.13 -11.20 2.27
CA GLU A 62 8.26 -12.27 2.80
C GLU A 62 7.98 -13.35 1.74
N LYS A 63 7.84 -12.96 0.48
CA LYS A 63 7.59 -13.88 -0.64
C LYS A 63 8.88 -14.38 -1.30
N GLY A 64 10.05 -13.97 -0.83
CA GLY A 64 11.33 -14.40 -1.37
C GLY A 64 11.56 -13.97 -2.83
N LEU A 65 11.02 -12.83 -3.24
CA LEU A 65 11.07 -12.37 -4.64
C LEU A 65 12.48 -11.88 -5.06
N GLY A 66 13.36 -11.58 -4.10
CA GLY A 66 14.72 -11.10 -4.39
C GLY A 66 14.78 -9.70 -5.02
N ILE A 67 13.69 -8.94 -4.98
CA ILE A 67 13.59 -7.59 -5.55
C ILE A 67 13.85 -6.54 -4.45
N LYS A 68 14.67 -5.55 -4.77
CA LYS A 68 14.89 -4.38 -3.91
C LYS A 68 14.13 -3.17 -4.44
N VAL A 69 13.14 -2.70 -3.69
CA VAL A 69 12.25 -1.60 -4.07
C VAL A 69 12.94 -0.26 -3.81
N LYS A 70 13.51 0.34 -4.86
CA LYS A 70 14.23 1.63 -4.79
C LYS A 70 13.49 2.74 -5.54
N ASP A 71 12.82 2.36 -6.61
CA ASP A 71 12.18 3.24 -7.58
C ASP A 71 10.78 2.72 -7.93
N LYS A 72 10.08 3.47 -8.78
CA LYS A 72 8.74 3.11 -9.24
C LYS A 72 8.75 1.79 -10.02
N GLU A 73 9.78 1.55 -10.83
CA GLU A 73 9.88 0.36 -11.70
C GLU A 73 10.01 -0.92 -10.87
N SER A 74 10.92 -0.92 -9.89
CA SER A 74 11.07 -2.03 -8.94
C SER A 74 9.82 -2.26 -8.08
N ALA A 75 9.09 -1.20 -7.72
CA ALA A 75 7.82 -1.32 -7.02
C ALA A 75 6.73 -1.98 -7.89
N ILE A 76 6.61 -1.57 -9.15
CA ILE A 76 5.68 -2.15 -10.13
C ILE A 76 6.01 -3.63 -10.37
N GLU A 77 7.29 -3.98 -10.46
CA GLU A 77 7.71 -5.36 -10.65
C GLU A 77 7.30 -6.24 -9.45
N VAL A 78 7.42 -5.73 -8.22
CA VAL A 78 6.90 -6.45 -7.03
C VAL A 78 5.39 -6.65 -7.15
N ILE A 79 4.62 -5.63 -7.53
CA ILE A 79 3.17 -5.73 -7.70
C ILE A 79 2.81 -6.79 -8.75
N LYS A 80 3.49 -6.78 -9.92
CA LYS A 80 3.32 -7.80 -10.97
C LYS A 80 3.52 -9.21 -10.46
N ARG A 81 4.57 -9.42 -9.66
CA ARG A 81 4.91 -10.73 -9.07
C ARG A 81 3.93 -11.17 -7.98
N LEU A 82 3.24 -10.24 -7.33
CA LEU A 82 2.22 -10.52 -6.33
C LEU A 82 0.84 -10.82 -6.95
N SER A 83 0.55 -10.26 -8.12
CA SER A 83 -0.66 -10.52 -8.93
C SER A 83 -0.62 -11.83 -9.74
N GLY A 84 0.54 -12.48 -9.81
CA GLY A 84 0.81 -13.65 -10.64
C GLY A 84 0.66 -14.99 -9.94
#